data_AF-A0A7S0L236-F1
#
_entry.id   AF-A0A7S0L236-F1
#
_cell.length_a   1.000
_cell.length_b   1.000
_cell.length_c   1.000
_cell.angle_alpha   90.00
_cell.angle_beta   90.00
_cell.angle_gamma   90.00
#
_symmetry.space_group_name_H-M   'P 1'
#
loop_
_entity.id
_entity.type
_entity.pdbx_description
1 polymer ?
#
loop_
_entity_poly.entity_id
_entity_poly.type
_entity_poly.pdbx_seq_one_letter_code
_entity_poly.pdbx_strand_id
1 'polypeptide(L)'
;DCGSLRPTDYVVVGNTWGRVRTMQDESGQKLGEALPGTPLRFSGLRDLPSAGDELLVVDSEARAKEVCEFRRNRAEAAAAAVAQARRGKRKSSVKPVPVLVKAD
;
A
#
# COMPACT_ATOMS: atom_id res chain seq x y z
N ASP A 1 -20.10 14.46 -2.58
CA ASP A 1 -19.87 14.09 -3.99
C ASP A 1 -19.56 12.61 -4.09
N CYS A 2 -20.36 11.85 -4.85
CA CYS A 2 -20.10 10.44 -5.05
C CYS A 2 -18.89 10.28 -5.98
N GLY A 3 -17.74 9.94 -5.41
CA GLY A 3 -16.48 9.83 -6.14
C GLY A 3 -16.52 8.71 -7.18
N SER A 4 -16.15 9.04 -8.42
CA SER A 4 -15.91 8.08 -9.50
C SER A 4 -14.41 7.84 -9.67
N LEU A 5 -14.02 6.66 -10.10
CA LEU A 5 -12.65 6.38 -10.55
C LEU A 5 -12.60 6.32 -12.08
N ARG A 6 -11.63 7.01 -12.68
CA ARG A 6 -11.42 7.04 -14.12
C ARG A 6 -10.00 6.59 -14.46
N PRO A 7 -9.78 6.06 -15.68
CA PRO A 7 -8.45 6.00 -16.25
C PRO A 7 -7.81 7.38 -16.19
N THR A 8 -6.51 7.44 -15.92
CA THR A 8 -5.68 8.63 -15.73
C THR A 8 -5.71 9.31 -14.37
N ASP A 9 -6.60 8.93 -13.46
CA ASP A 9 -6.62 9.46 -12.09
C ASP A 9 -5.38 9.05 -11.30
N TYR A 10 -4.94 9.93 -10.39
CA TYR A 10 -3.90 9.60 -9.41
C TYR A 10 -4.55 9.04 -8.16
N VAL A 11 -3.98 7.94 -7.65
CA VAL A 11 -4.52 7.24 -6.49
C VAL A 11 -3.44 6.93 -5.47
N VAL A 12 -3.83 6.91 -4.20
CA VAL A 12 -3.05 6.43 -3.06
C VAL A 12 -3.73 5.19 -2.51
N VAL A 13 -2.96 4.12 -2.30
CA VAL A 13 -3.44 2.87 -1.69
C VAL A 13 -2.45 2.46 -0.61
N GLY A 14 -2.86 2.53 0.66
CA GLY A 14 -1.97 2.26 1.79
C GLY A 14 -0.72 3.16 1.80
N ASN A 15 0.46 2.55 1.60
CA ASN A 15 1.76 3.24 1.51
C ASN A 15 2.27 3.43 0.07
N THR A 16 1.53 2.98 -0.94
CA THR A 16 1.89 3.16 -2.35
C THR A 16 0.92 4.11 -3.06
N TRP A 17 1.32 4.54 -4.24
CA TRP A 17 0.52 5.40 -5.10
C TRP A 17 0.80 5.08 -6.57
N GLY A 18 -0.08 5.56 -7.44
CA GLY A 18 0.10 5.41 -8.88
C GLY A 18 -0.89 6.22 -9.69
N ARG A 19 -0.82 6.05 -11.00
CA ARG A 19 -1.80 6.59 -11.95
C ARG A 19 -2.55 5.43 -12.57
N VAL A 20 -3.88 5.47 -12.55
CA VAL A 20 -4.71 4.43 -13.14
C VAL A 20 -4.46 4.37 -14.65
N ARG A 21 -3.96 3.25 -15.16
CA ARG A 21 -3.65 3.06 -16.58
C ARG A 21 -4.76 2.34 -17.33
N THR A 22 -5.26 1.28 -16.73
CA THR A 22 -6.34 0.46 -17.27
C THR A 22 -7.31 0.12 -16.17
N MET A 23 -8.58 -0.01 -16.50
CA MET A 23 -9.63 -0.51 -15.63
C MET A 23 -10.43 -1.58 -16.37
N GLN A 24 -10.75 -2.66 -15.67
CA GLN A 24 -11.50 -3.79 -16.19
C GLN A 24 -12.53 -4.26 -15.17
N ASP A 25 -13.69 -4.71 -15.64
CA ASP A 25 -14.68 -5.36 -14.80
C ASP A 25 -14.31 -6.83 -14.49
N GLU A 26 -15.20 -7.52 -13.79
CA GLU A 26 -15.03 -8.93 -13.45
C GLU A 26 -14.98 -9.85 -14.69
N SER A 27 -15.61 -9.44 -15.78
CA SER A 27 -15.64 -10.13 -17.07
C SER A 27 -14.45 -9.79 -17.97
N GLY A 28 -13.53 -8.95 -17.50
CA GLY A 28 -12.34 -8.50 -18.25
C GLY A 28 -12.64 -7.42 -19.31
N GLN A 29 -13.84 -6.87 -19.35
CA GLN A 29 -14.19 -5.77 -20.27
C GLN A 29 -13.61 -4.45 -19.75
N LYS A 30 -13.18 -3.58 -20.67
CA LYS A 30 -12.61 -2.27 -20.31
C LYS A 30 -13.69 -1.36 -19.70
N LEU A 31 -13.39 -0.76 -18.55
CA LEU A 31 -14.22 0.25 -17.90
C LEU A 31 -13.67 1.65 -18.18
N GLY A 32 -14.54 2.56 -18.65
CA GLY A 32 -14.20 3.98 -18.81
C GLY A 32 -14.39 4.79 -17.53
N GLU A 33 -15.21 4.29 -16.61
CA GLU A 33 -15.53 4.92 -15.34
C GLU A 33 -16.02 3.84 -14.38
N ALA A 34 -15.66 3.94 -13.10
CA ALA A 34 -16.22 3.13 -12.04
C ALA A 34 -16.92 4.01 -11.02
N LEU A 35 -18.20 3.69 -10.79
CA LEU A 35 -19.03 4.33 -9.77
C LEU A 35 -18.76 3.69 -8.40
N PRO A 36 -19.14 4.35 -7.29
CA PRO A 36 -19.03 3.78 -5.96
C PRO A 36 -19.63 2.37 -5.87
N GLY A 37 -18.89 1.44 -5.26
CA GLY A 37 -19.32 0.04 -5.10
C GLY A 37 -19.12 -0.85 -6.34
N THR A 38 -18.61 -0.32 -7.45
CA THR A 38 -18.29 -1.11 -8.63
C THR A 38 -17.01 -1.94 -8.39
N PRO A 39 -17.05 -3.28 -8.41
CA PRO A 39 -15.85 -4.10 -8.36
C PRO A 39 -15.07 -3.96 -9.67
N LEU A 40 -13.75 -3.77 -9.58
CA LEU A 40 -12.90 -3.58 -10.75
C LEU A 40 -11.48 -4.07 -10.50
N ARG A 41 -10.76 -4.39 -11.57
CA ARG A 41 -9.31 -4.56 -11.59
C ARG A 41 -8.67 -3.37 -12.31
N PHE A 42 -7.62 -2.81 -11.74
CA PHE A 42 -6.86 -1.75 -12.39
C PHE A 42 -5.36 -1.98 -12.32
N SER A 43 -4.62 -1.22 -13.14
CA SER A 43 -3.16 -1.24 -13.17
C SER A 43 -2.58 0.17 -13.07
N GLY A 44 -1.28 0.25 -12.75
CA GLY A 44 -0.53 1.50 -12.73
C GLY A 44 -0.10 2.00 -11.34
N LEU A 45 -0.32 1.20 -10.29
CA LEU A 45 0.36 1.36 -9.01
C LEU A 45 1.87 1.10 -9.16
N ARG A 46 2.68 1.81 -8.37
CA ARG A 46 4.13 1.64 -8.36
C ARG A 46 4.57 0.37 -7.63
N ASP A 47 3.88 0.05 -6.54
CA ASP A 47 4.13 -1.15 -5.73
C ASP A 47 2.82 -1.89 -5.48
N LEU A 48 2.93 -3.09 -4.92
CA LEU A 48 1.76 -3.88 -4.54
C LEU A 48 1.22 -3.39 -3.18
N PRO A 49 -0.05 -2.98 -3.10
CA PRO A 49 -0.66 -2.61 -1.83
C PRO A 49 -0.93 -3.86 -0.98
N SER A 50 -1.17 -3.64 0.31
CA SER A 50 -1.59 -4.70 1.22
C SER A 50 -3.08 -4.97 1.09
N ALA A 51 -3.48 -6.21 1.40
CA ALA A 51 -4.90 -6.55 1.45
C ALA A 51 -5.60 -5.71 2.52
N GLY A 52 -6.74 -5.11 2.15
CA GLY A 52 -7.52 -4.25 3.04
C GLY A 52 -7.10 -2.78 3.03
N ASP A 53 -6.09 -2.39 2.25
CA ASP A 53 -5.73 -0.98 2.09
C ASP A 53 -6.84 -0.19 1.39
N GLU A 54 -7.14 0.99 1.92
CA GLU A 54 -8.10 1.93 1.33
C GLU A 54 -7.49 2.65 0.12
N LEU A 55 -8.29 2.80 -0.94
CA LEU A 55 -7.95 3.57 -2.13
C LEU A 55 -8.54 4.98 -2.05
N LEU A 56 -7.68 5.98 -2.25
CA LEU A 56 -8.05 7.39 -2.27
C LEU A 56 -7.63 8.01 -3.61
N VAL A 57 -8.54 8.73 -4.25
CA VAL A 57 -8.24 9.55 -5.43
C VAL A 57 -7.67 10.88 -4.97
N VAL A 58 -6.64 11.37 -5.67
CA VAL A 58 -5.99 12.64 -5.38
C VAL A 58 -5.81 13.46 -6.65
N ASP A 59 -5.76 14.78 -6.50
CA ASP A 59 -5.77 15.71 -7.63
C ASP A 59 -4.46 15.73 -8.43
N SER A 60 -3.36 15.25 -7.84
CA SER A 60 -2.04 15.30 -8.49
C SER A 60 -1.08 14.22 -8.00
N GLU A 61 -0.09 13.94 -8.85
CA GLU A 61 1.06 13.09 -8.54
C GLU A 61 1.84 13.59 -7.31
N ALA A 62 2.07 14.91 -7.23
CA ALA A 62 2.81 15.51 -6.13
C ALA A 62 2.11 15.23 -4.80
N ARG A 63 0.78 15.42 -4.75
CA ARG A 63 0.00 15.14 -3.55
C ARG A 63 0.04 13.66 -3.17
N ALA A 64 -0.04 12.76 -4.15
CA ALA A 64 0.06 11.32 -3.92
C ALA A 64 1.40 10.95 -3.24
N LYS A 65 2.52 11.49 -3.76
CA LYS A 65 3.86 11.30 -3.21
C LYS A 65 3.95 11.79 -1.76
N GLU A 66 3.52 13.02 -1.50
CA GLU A 66 3.56 13.60 -0.15
C GLU A 66 2.83 12.72 0.87
N VAL A 67 1.64 12.24 0.53
CA VAL A 67 0.83 11.38 1.42
C VAL A 67 1.56 10.07 1.71
N CYS A 68 2.10 9.41 0.68
CA CYS A 68 2.83 8.15 0.85
C CYS A 68 4.12 8.34 1.65
N GLU A 69 4.90 9.39 1.39
CA GLU A 69 6.13 9.68 2.13
C GLU A 69 5.83 9.98 3.59
N PHE A 70 4.81 10.78 3.87
CA PHE A 70 4.38 11.04 5.25
C PHE A 70 3.98 9.75 5.97
N ARG A 71 3.17 8.88 5.32
CA ARG A 71 2.76 7.59 5.88
C ARG A 71 3.97 6.67 6.13
N ARG A 72 4.93 6.62 5.21
CA ARG A 72 6.15 5.80 5.33
C ARG A 72 7.03 6.28 6.49
N ASN A 73 7.34 7.57 6.54
CA ASN A 73 8.19 8.14 7.58
C ASN A 73 7.56 7.93 8.98
N ARG A 74 6.24 8.06 9.08
CA ARG A 74 5.51 7.78 10.32
C ARG A 74 5.60 6.31 10.74
N ALA A 75 5.47 5.39 9.80
CA ALA A 75 5.60 3.96 10.07
C ALA A 75 7.02 3.58 10.51
N GLU A 76 8.04 4.14 9.86
CA GLU A 76 9.46 3.94 10.22
C GLU A 76 9.77 4.48 11.62
N ALA A 77 9.32 5.70 11.94
CA ALA A 77 9.49 6.28 13.26
C ALA A 77 8.82 5.44 14.36
N ALA A 78 7.61 4.93 14.09
CA ALA A 78 6.91 4.03 15.02
C ALA A 78 7.65 2.70 15.22
N ALA A 79 8.15 2.10 14.13
CA ALA A 79 8.92 0.86 14.19
C ALA A 79 10.24 1.03 14.98
N ALA A 80 10.95 2.14 14.77
CA ALA A 80 12.17 2.46 15.50
C ALA A 80 11.92 2.60 17.01
N ALA A 81 10.86 3.30 17.41
CA ALA A 81 10.47 3.44 18.81
C ALA A 81 10.15 2.09 19.47
N VAL A 82 9.40 1.22 18.78
CA VAL A 82 9.09 -0.14 19.26
C VAL A 82 10.36 -1.00 19.37
N ALA A 83 11.28 -0.92 18.40
CA ALA A 83 12.54 -1.65 18.43
C ALA A 83 13.42 -1.22 19.62
N GLN A 84 13.49 0.08 19.91
CA GLN A 84 14.21 0.62 21.06
C GLN A 84 13.62 0.14 22.40
N ALA A 85 12.28 0.13 22.52
CA ALA A 85 11.60 -0.41 23.69
C ALA A 85 11.81 -1.92 23.87
N ARG A 86 11.87 -2.69 22.78
CA ARG A 86 12.18 -4.13 22.80
C ARG A 86 13.63 -4.42 23.17
N ARG A 87 14.58 -3.57 22.75
CA ARG A 87 15.99 -3.66 23.15
C ARG A 87 16.18 -3.48 24.65
N GLY A 88 15.42 -2.58 25.28
CA GLY A 88 15.44 -2.39 26.74
C GLY A 88 14.96 -3.59 27.56
N LYS A 89 14.22 -4.54 26.96
CA LYS A 89 13.62 -5.69 27.66
C LYS A 89 14.32 -7.04 27.46
N ARG A 90 15.45 -7.13 26.72
CA ARG A 90 16.17 -8.40 26.51
C ARG A 90 17.48 -8.47 27.28
N LYS A 91 17.42 -8.91 28.54
CA LYS A 91 18.46 -9.76 29.12
C LYS A 91 17.95 -11.20 29.05
N SER A 92 18.24 -11.90 27.95
CA SER A 92 18.10 -13.36 27.94
C SER A 92 19.34 -14.00 27.35
N SER A 93 19.91 -14.92 28.12
CA SER A 93 21.14 -15.67 27.93
C SER A 93 20.99 -16.78 26.87
N VAL A 94 20.28 -16.52 25.77
CA VAL A 94 20.07 -17.50 24.70
C VAL A 94 21.01 -17.17 23.55
N LYS A 95 21.94 -18.08 23.25
CA LYS A 95 22.85 -17.99 22.11
C LYS A 95 22.10 -18.43 20.84
N PRO A 96 21.89 -17.53 19.85
CA PRO A 96 21.28 -17.94 18.58
C PRO A 96 22.25 -18.79 17.77
N VAL A 97 21.76 -19.88 17.17
CA VAL A 97 22.51 -20.73 16.24
C VAL A 97 21.92 -20.54 14.84
N PRO A 98 22.67 -19.98 13.87
CA PRO A 98 22.19 -19.82 12.51
C PRO A 98 22.23 -21.17 11.79
N VAL A 99 21.07 -21.78 11.56
CA VAL A 99 20.91 -22.97 10.73
C VAL A 99 19.86 -22.72 9.66
N LEU A 100 20.11 -23.20 8.45
CA LEU A 100 19.15 -23.20 7.34
C LEU A 100 18.37 -24.51 7.38
N VAL A 101 17.09 -24.45 7.69
CA VAL A 101 16.22 -25.63 7.72
C VAL A 101 15.54 -25.76 6.35
N LYS A 102 15.76 -26.90 5.69
CA LYS A 102 14.90 -27.40 4.60
C LYS A 102 14.14 -28.61 5.12
N ALA A 103 12.86 -28.69 4.80
CA ALA A 103 12.02 -29.87 4.97
C ALA A 103 11.47 -30.25 3.59
N ASP A 104 11.17 -31.54 3.42
CA ASP A 104 10.80 -32.16 2.13
C ASP A 104 9.50 -31.61 1.52
#